data_AF-A0A135VXY2-F1
#
_entry.id   AF-A0A135VXY2-F1
#
_cell.length_a   1.000
_cell.length_b   1.000
_cell.length_c   1.000
_cell.angle_alpha   90.00
_cell.angle_beta   90.00
_cell.angle_gamma   90.00
#
_symmetry.space_group_name_H-M   'P 1'
#
loop_
_entity.id
_entity.type
_entity.pdbx_description
1 polymer ?
#
loop_
_entity_poly.entity_id
_entity_poly.type
_entity_poly.pdbx_seq_one_letter_code
_entity_poly.pdbx_strand_id
1 'polypeptide(L)'
;MAKHVIEFVQEILALARKPIDVYRGLIQAHISAEIAPHIDSVVERYSDHEFAELKLSHHLKRFIEIWSRHVAYLNYRDSIDIPDLTAAIDLLDYFTSTTKWWALSRDEPGLVLRPASRDPRNFLKSLPLISIGQGASGRASGAAEKLSGFLKEHRLGSTEAIIDLRQHIVSVWLLLSAFVCKSQGRSTTEEEDFEVAYDIARVLFFYTPPEDFLALTALRQIATNPTLSKAAEINFARGFDRKLDSSLAARLERSHGEYLANIAKVTPSASRNILTNSLRLLAQLQAVKLGMSRIEADEYESVIVGAMSFLDKIDVPSALFHEQSKVVELFKSLQPEEGVEEKMALMRRRIEGLLVDSTGNRDFLLQFTKLIPRITALLLLLAGGTKTQPRERLTDSDVKRALILLNRLLNE
;
A
#
# COMPACT_ATOMS: atom_id res chain seq x y z
N MET A 1 21.97 -17.69 17.95
CA MET A 1 22.41 -16.38 17.44
C MET A 1 22.92 -16.47 16.00
N ALA A 2 23.94 -17.28 15.68
CA ALA A 2 24.43 -17.44 14.30
C ALA A 2 23.42 -18.06 13.30
N LYS A 3 22.50 -18.92 13.76
CA LYS A 3 21.49 -19.58 12.91
C LYS A 3 20.37 -18.62 12.42
N HIS A 4 19.93 -17.69 13.26
CA HIS A 4 18.96 -16.65 12.88
C HIS A 4 19.54 -15.57 11.97
N VAL A 5 20.85 -15.28 12.07
CA VAL A 5 21.53 -14.38 11.12
C VAL A 5 21.62 -15.02 9.74
N ILE A 6 21.79 -16.34 9.67
CA ILE A 6 21.84 -17.08 8.40
C ILE A 6 20.46 -17.19 7.74
N GLU A 7 19.39 -17.43 8.51
CA GLU A 7 18.01 -17.45 8.00
C GLU A 7 17.53 -16.06 7.52
N PHE A 8 17.85 -14.98 8.25
CA PHE A 8 17.54 -13.60 7.85
C PHE A 8 18.32 -13.16 6.60
N VAL A 9 19.61 -13.52 6.50
CA VAL A 9 20.40 -13.29 5.28
C VAL A 9 19.89 -14.13 4.11
N GLN A 10 19.34 -15.33 4.36
CA GLN A 10 18.72 -16.15 3.31
C GLN A 10 17.37 -15.63 2.84
N GLU A 11 16.53 -15.04 3.70
CA GLU A 11 15.30 -14.35 3.29
C GLU A 11 15.57 -13.07 2.50
N ILE A 12 16.59 -12.28 2.88
CA ILE A 12 17.03 -11.11 2.10
C ILE A 12 17.65 -11.53 0.75
N LEU A 13 18.45 -12.60 0.73
CA LEU A 13 19.00 -13.16 -0.52
C LEU A 13 17.92 -13.83 -1.39
N ALA A 14 16.79 -14.27 -0.82
CA ALA A 14 15.64 -14.79 -1.55
C ALA A 14 14.80 -13.67 -2.20
N LEU A 15 14.86 -12.43 -1.70
CA LEU A 15 14.14 -11.27 -2.26
C LEU A 15 14.95 -10.44 -3.26
N ALA A 16 16.28 -10.55 -3.27
CA ALA A 16 17.14 -9.75 -4.14
C ALA A 16 17.11 -10.25 -5.60
N ARG A 17 16.43 -9.50 -6.48
CA ARG A 17 16.36 -9.83 -7.90
C ARG A 17 17.67 -9.51 -8.61
N LYS A 18 18.09 -10.38 -9.52
CA LYS A 18 19.29 -10.13 -10.34
C LYS A 18 19.01 -8.95 -11.30
N PRO A 19 19.92 -7.96 -11.39
CA PRO A 19 19.70 -6.81 -12.26
C PRO A 19 19.39 -7.16 -13.71
N ILE A 20 20.05 -8.20 -14.23
CA ILE A 20 19.85 -8.68 -15.60
C ILE A 20 18.40 -9.11 -15.87
N ASP A 21 17.75 -9.74 -14.90
CA ASP A 21 16.39 -10.26 -15.07
C ASP A 21 15.36 -9.15 -14.98
N VAL A 22 15.56 -8.19 -14.07
CA VAL A 22 14.71 -7.00 -13.96
C VAL A 22 14.81 -6.16 -15.22
N TYR A 23 16.02 -5.79 -15.66
CA TYR A 23 16.17 -4.97 -16.87
C TYR A 23 15.65 -5.67 -18.13
N ARG A 24 15.81 -7.00 -18.24
CA ARG A 24 15.19 -7.77 -19.31
C ARG A 24 13.67 -7.67 -19.26
N GLY A 25 13.07 -7.85 -18.08
CA GLY A 25 11.63 -7.70 -17.88
C GLY A 25 11.11 -6.31 -18.26
N LEU A 26 11.82 -5.25 -17.87
CA LEU A 26 11.48 -3.86 -18.21
C LEU A 26 11.57 -3.55 -19.71
N ILE A 27 12.41 -4.28 -20.46
CA ILE A 27 12.51 -4.16 -21.92
C ILE A 27 11.40 -4.96 -22.60
N GLN A 28 11.06 -6.14 -22.08
CA GLN A 28 10.11 -7.05 -22.70
C GLN A 28 8.65 -6.63 -22.49
N ALA A 29 8.33 -6.08 -21.31
CA ALA A 29 6.98 -5.67 -20.97
C ALA A 29 6.43 -4.60 -21.92
N HIS A 30 5.41 -4.96 -22.69
CA HIS A 30 4.77 -4.09 -23.67
C HIS A 30 3.62 -3.27 -23.08
N ILE A 31 3.60 -1.99 -23.44
CA ILE A 31 2.45 -1.11 -23.21
C ILE A 31 1.50 -1.31 -24.39
N SER A 32 0.30 -1.83 -24.12
CA SER A 32 -0.71 -1.99 -25.16
C SER A 32 -1.26 -0.63 -25.60
N ALA A 33 -1.78 -0.56 -26.83
CA ALA A 33 -2.40 0.66 -27.37
C ALA A 33 -3.62 1.11 -26.55
N GLU A 34 -4.23 0.21 -25.78
CA GLU A 34 -5.37 0.52 -24.90
C GLU A 34 -4.92 1.27 -23.63
N ILE A 35 -3.70 1.02 -23.13
CA ILE A 35 -3.18 1.63 -21.92
C ILE A 35 -2.60 3.03 -22.17
N ALA A 36 -2.01 3.27 -23.34
CA ALA A 36 -1.36 4.55 -23.65
C ALA A 36 -2.27 5.78 -23.48
N PRO A 37 -3.54 5.79 -23.94
CA PRO A 37 -4.46 6.91 -23.71
C PRO A 37 -4.74 7.17 -22.23
N HIS A 38 -4.78 6.13 -21.40
CA HIS A 38 -4.96 6.28 -19.96
C HIS A 38 -3.76 6.99 -19.32
N ILE A 39 -2.53 6.63 -19.72
CA ILE A 39 -1.32 7.32 -19.26
C ILE A 39 -1.36 8.79 -19.69
N ASP A 40 -1.68 9.05 -20.95
CA ASP A 40 -1.73 10.41 -21.48
C ASP A 40 -2.75 11.28 -20.72
N SER A 41 -3.93 10.75 -20.40
CA SER A 41 -4.94 11.45 -19.57
C SER A 41 -4.44 11.83 -18.16
N VAL A 42 -3.48 11.09 -17.62
CA VAL A 42 -2.87 11.39 -16.32
C VAL A 42 -1.86 12.52 -16.46
N VAL A 43 -1.01 12.49 -17.48
CA VAL A 43 0.15 13.39 -17.58
C VAL A 43 -0.11 14.68 -18.35
N GLU A 44 -1.13 14.72 -19.22
CA GLU A 44 -1.45 15.87 -20.08
C GLU A 44 -1.68 17.15 -19.27
N ARG A 45 -2.24 17.05 -18.06
CA ARG A 45 -2.43 18.18 -17.13
C ARG A 45 -1.14 18.89 -16.70
N TYR A 46 0.02 18.32 -17.02
CA TYR A 46 1.36 18.86 -16.73
C TYR A 46 2.13 19.24 -18.02
N SER A 47 1.47 19.27 -19.19
CA SER A 47 2.10 19.55 -20.49
C SER A 47 2.74 20.93 -20.62
N ASP A 48 2.19 21.90 -19.89
CA ASP A 48 2.57 23.32 -20.00
C ASP A 48 3.75 23.68 -19.08
N HIS A 49 4.32 22.68 -18.41
CA HIS A 49 5.36 22.85 -17.42
C HIS A 49 6.66 22.24 -17.94
N GLU A 50 7.74 23.02 -17.97
CA GLU A 50 9.07 22.53 -18.32
C GLU A 50 9.85 22.13 -17.06
N PHE A 51 10.56 21.01 -17.13
CA PHE A 51 11.39 20.46 -16.07
C PHE A 51 12.55 19.69 -16.70
N ALA A 52 13.79 20.02 -16.29
CA ALA A 52 15.00 19.36 -16.79
C ALA A 52 15.07 19.29 -18.34
N GLU A 53 14.85 20.43 -19.01
CA GLU A 53 14.92 20.60 -20.48
C GLU A 53 13.83 19.87 -21.29
N LEU A 54 12.88 19.20 -20.62
CA LEU A 54 11.72 18.55 -21.25
C LEU A 54 10.42 19.00 -20.59
N LYS A 55 9.29 18.61 -21.17
CA LYS A 55 7.99 18.77 -20.50
C LYS A 55 7.92 17.84 -19.28
N LEU A 56 7.40 18.35 -18.16
CA LEU A 56 7.14 17.55 -16.97
C LEU A 56 6.24 16.35 -17.28
N SER A 57 5.29 16.51 -18.20
CA SER A 57 4.45 15.40 -18.69
C SER A 57 5.26 14.25 -19.31
N HIS A 58 6.37 14.52 -19.99
CA HIS A 58 7.24 13.48 -20.54
C HIS A 58 7.98 12.70 -19.44
N HIS A 59 8.46 13.40 -18.41
CA HIS A 59 9.10 12.75 -17.27
C HIS A 59 8.10 11.87 -16.49
N LEU A 60 6.89 12.40 -16.25
CA LEU A 60 5.83 11.66 -15.57
C LEU A 60 5.33 10.46 -16.38
N LYS A 61 5.22 10.60 -17.71
CA LYS A 61 4.86 9.49 -18.62
C LYS A 61 5.86 8.36 -18.46
N ARG A 62 7.15 8.66 -18.60
CA ARG A 62 8.24 7.69 -18.42
C ARG A 62 8.25 7.06 -17.02
N PHE A 63 7.97 7.83 -15.97
CA PHE A 63 7.83 7.31 -14.61
C PHE A 63 6.69 6.29 -14.51
N ILE A 64 5.50 6.63 -15.02
CA ILE A 64 4.34 5.74 -14.99
C ILE A 64 4.62 4.49 -15.82
N GLU A 65 5.18 4.64 -17.01
CA GLU A 65 5.48 3.54 -17.93
C GLU A 65 6.47 2.55 -17.31
N ILE A 66 7.59 3.02 -16.74
CA ILE A 66 8.61 2.12 -16.21
C ILE A 66 8.12 1.35 -14.98
N TRP A 67 7.34 1.99 -14.10
CA TRP A 67 6.77 1.29 -12.95
C TRP A 67 5.62 0.36 -13.34
N SER A 68 4.84 0.70 -14.37
CA SER A 68 3.84 -0.23 -14.93
C SER A 68 4.52 -1.48 -15.51
N ARG A 69 5.60 -1.30 -16.28
CA ARG A 69 6.44 -2.41 -16.78
C ARG A 69 7.01 -3.24 -15.63
N HIS A 70 7.47 -2.58 -14.58
CA HIS A 70 8.01 -3.25 -13.39
C HIS A 70 6.96 -4.11 -12.68
N VAL A 71 5.79 -3.55 -12.38
CA VAL A 71 4.70 -4.29 -11.71
C VAL A 71 4.21 -5.45 -12.58
N ALA A 72 4.09 -5.28 -13.89
CA ALA A 72 3.76 -6.37 -14.81
C ALA A 72 4.81 -7.49 -14.73
N TYR A 73 6.10 -7.14 -14.79
CA TYR A 73 7.21 -8.08 -14.64
C TYR A 73 7.17 -8.82 -13.29
N LEU A 74 6.90 -8.12 -12.18
CA LEU A 74 6.78 -8.74 -10.85
C LEU A 74 5.64 -9.76 -10.76
N ASN A 75 4.62 -9.59 -11.60
CA ASN A 75 3.48 -10.50 -11.72
C ASN A 75 3.65 -11.51 -12.87
N TYR A 76 4.87 -11.68 -13.38
CA TYR A 76 5.21 -12.61 -14.47
C TYR A 76 4.38 -12.38 -15.75
N ARG A 77 4.07 -11.11 -16.05
CA ARG A 77 3.34 -10.70 -17.25
C ARG A 77 4.22 -9.85 -18.17
N ASP A 78 4.07 -10.11 -19.47
CA ASP A 78 4.78 -9.40 -20.54
C ASP A 78 3.91 -8.29 -21.17
N SER A 79 2.64 -8.18 -20.77
CA SER A 79 1.72 -7.11 -21.18
C SER A 79 1.26 -6.33 -19.96
N ILE A 80 1.23 -5.01 -20.10
CA ILE A 80 0.72 -4.10 -19.07
C ILE A 80 -0.80 -4.02 -19.18
N ASP A 81 -1.46 -4.14 -18.02
CA ASP A 81 -2.90 -3.96 -17.88
C ASP A 81 -3.23 -2.78 -16.94
N ILE A 82 -4.52 -2.46 -16.81
CA ILE A 82 -5.01 -1.38 -15.93
C ILE A 82 -4.56 -1.52 -14.47
N PRO A 83 -4.48 -2.72 -13.85
CA PRO A 83 -3.96 -2.87 -12.49
C PRO A 83 -2.49 -2.42 -12.33
N ASP A 84 -1.64 -2.66 -13.34
CA ASP A 84 -0.22 -2.27 -13.30
C ASP A 84 -0.08 -0.75 -13.38
N LEU A 85 -0.85 -0.13 -14.28
CA LEU A 85 -0.96 1.32 -14.40
C LEU A 85 -1.45 1.93 -13.09
N THR A 86 -2.46 1.30 -12.47
CA THR A 86 -3.04 1.76 -11.20
C THR A 86 -1.98 1.73 -10.10
N ALA A 87 -1.22 0.65 -9.99
CA ALA A 87 -0.12 0.54 -9.02
C ALA A 87 0.98 1.58 -9.26
N ALA A 88 1.33 1.87 -10.52
CA ALA A 88 2.31 2.90 -10.86
C ALA A 88 1.84 4.32 -10.49
N ILE A 89 0.55 4.63 -10.69
CA ILE A 89 -0.06 5.89 -10.28
C ILE A 89 -0.11 5.99 -8.75
N ASP A 90 -0.47 4.91 -8.06
CA ASP A 90 -0.50 4.87 -6.60
C ASP A 90 0.89 5.02 -5.99
N LEU A 91 1.92 4.52 -6.66
CA LEU A 91 3.32 4.77 -6.30
C LEU A 91 3.70 6.24 -6.47
N LEU A 92 3.28 6.89 -7.57
CA LEU A 92 3.50 8.32 -7.77
C LEU A 92 2.78 9.15 -6.70
N ASP A 93 1.52 8.84 -6.40
CA ASP A 93 0.75 9.45 -5.31
C ASP A 93 1.46 9.25 -3.97
N TYR A 94 1.94 8.04 -3.70
CA TYR A 94 2.70 7.73 -2.50
C TYR A 94 3.90 8.67 -2.32
N PHE A 95 4.73 8.85 -3.36
CA PHE A 95 5.90 9.73 -3.31
C PHE A 95 5.57 11.21 -3.15
N THR A 96 4.42 11.63 -3.66
CA THR A 96 3.98 13.03 -3.67
C THR A 96 3.04 13.37 -2.49
N SER A 97 2.62 12.36 -1.73
CA SER A 97 1.78 12.50 -0.55
C SER A 97 2.55 12.84 0.73
N THR A 98 1.82 13.31 1.74
CA THR A 98 2.36 13.71 3.03
C THR A 98 2.31 12.61 4.11
N THR A 99 1.65 11.49 3.84
CA THR A 99 1.38 10.40 4.79
C THR A 99 2.02 9.11 4.28
N LYS A 100 3.25 8.86 4.73
CA LYS A 100 4.04 7.70 4.32
C LYS A 100 4.01 6.64 5.42
N TRP A 101 3.32 5.53 5.18
CA TRP A 101 3.23 4.39 6.10
C TRP A 101 4.10 3.21 5.67
N TRP A 102 4.52 3.20 4.40
CA TRP A 102 5.32 2.13 3.82
C TRP A 102 6.81 2.44 3.99
N ALA A 103 7.52 1.62 4.78
CA ALA A 103 8.96 1.68 4.79
C ALA A 103 9.52 1.06 3.50
N LEU A 104 10.06 1.92 2.63
CA LEU A 104 10.99 1.50 1.58
C LEU A 104 12.29 1.18 2.29
N SER A 105 12.73 -0.07 2.33
CA SER A 105 13.96 -0.43 3.02
C SER A 105 15.06 -0.84 2.04
N ARG A 106 16.26 -0.33 2.28
CA ARG A 106 17.51 -1.07 2.21
C ARG A 106 18.16 -0.98 3.60
N ASP A 107 17.34 -1.21 4.63
CA ASP A 107 17.42 -0.77 6.04
C ASP A 107 16.91 0.67 6.34
N GLU A 108 16.09 1.21 5.42
CA GLU A 108 15.07 2.30 5.57
C GLU A 108 15.30 3.68 4.85
N PRO A 109 15.37 3.78 3.50
CA PRO A 109 15.26 5.07 2.77
C PRO A 109 13.86 5.72 2.77
N GLY A 110 13.12 5.63 3.88
CA GLY A 110 11.79 6.22 4.09
C GLY A 110 11.80 7.75 4.09
N LEU A 111 11.87 8.37 2.91
CA LEU A 111 12.02 9.82 2.76
C LEU A 111 11.02 10.64 3.60
N VAL A 112 11.55 11.31 4.64
CA VAL A 112 10.90 12.43 5.33
C VAL A 112 11.89 13.58 5.53
N LEU A 113 11.74 14.66 4.75
CA LEU A 113 12.08 16.05 5.12
C LEU A 113 11.04 16.97 4.41
N ARG A 114 10.54 18.05 5.03
CA ARG A 114 9.32 18.86 4.65
C ARG A 114 9.60 20.38 4.54
N PRO A 115 8.73 21.28 3.95
CA PRO A 115 7.24 21.26 3.82
C PRO A 115 6.67 21.70 2.42
N ALA A 116 5.37 21.78 2.08
CA ALA A 116 4.10 21.18 2.47
C ALA A 116 3.16 21.33 1.25
N SER A 117 2.56 20.24 0.78
CA SER A 117 1.28 20.34 0.07
C SER A 117 0.38 19.22 0.57
N ARG A 118 -0.82 19.57 1.03
CA ARG A 118 -1.85 18.55 1.30
C ARG A 118 -2.29 17.83 0.03
N ASP A 119 -2.10 18.49 -1.12
CA ASP A 119 -2.48 17.99 -2.44
C ASP A 119 -1.23 17.56 -3.25
N PRO A 120 -1.07 16.25 -3.53
CA PRO A 120 -0.07 15.71 -4.46
C PRO A 120 0.06 16.47 -5.79
N ARG A 121 -1.05 16.99 -6.31
CA ARG A 121 -1.06 17.72 -7.59
C ARG A 121 -0.34 19.05 -7.50
N ASN A 122 -0.53 19.79 -6.41
CA ASN A 122 0.17 21.04 -6.17
C ASN A 122 1.67 20.81 -5.95
N PHE A 123 2.04 19.67 -5.36
CA PHE A 123 3.45 19.27 -5.27
C PHE A 123 4.05 19.07 -6.66
N LEU A 124 3.41 18.27 -7.52
CA LEU A 124 3.87 18.03 -8.90
C LEU A 124 3.97 19.34 -9.71
N LYS A 125 2.99 20.24 -9.60
CA LYS A 125 3.03 21.57 -10.26
C LYS A 125 4.16 22.47 -9.78
N SER A 126 4.76 22.18 -8.62
CA SER A 126 5.86 22.98 -8.07
C SER A 126 7.25 22.52 -8.52
N LEU A 127 7.36 21.34 -9.13
CA LEU A 127 8.63 20.77 -9.61
C LEU A 127 9.33 21.57 -10.71
N PRO A 128 8.62 22.24 -11.64
CA PRO A 128 9.25 23.12 -12.63
C PRO A 128 10.08 24.25 -12.02
N LEU A 129 9.81 24.60 -10.76
CA LEU A 129 10.57 25.61 -10.02
C LEU A 129 11.90 25.06 -9.46
N ILE A 130 12.17 23.76 -9.62
CA ILE A 130 13.40 23.11 -9.16
C ILE A 130 14.43 23.11 -10.29
N SER A 131 15.58 23.73 -10.04
CA SER A 131 16.73 23.65 -10.95
C SER A 131 17.51 22.35 -10.71
N ILE A 132 17.88 21.69 -11.81
CA ILE A 132 18.77 20.52 -11.71
C ILE A 132 20.21 20.99 -11.58
N GLY A 133 20.82 20.77 -10.41
CA GLY A 133 22.20 21.16 -10.16
C GLY A 133 23.19 20.35 -10.99
N GLN A 134 24.36 20.92 -11.28
CA GLN A 134 25.39 20.26 -12.09
C GLN A 134 25.87 18.94 -11.46
N GLY A 135 25.98 18.85 -10.13
CA GLY A 135 26.33 17.63 -9.42
C GLY A 135 25.33 16.50 -9.68
N ALA A 136 24.04 16.74 -9.42
CA ALA A 136 22.96 15.78 -9.68
C ALA A 136 22.89 15.35 -11.15
N SER A 137 23.00 16.31 -12.08
CA SER A 137 22.98 16.05 -13.52
C SER A 137 24.19 15.22 -13.99
N GLY A 138 25.38 15.54 -13.49
CA GLY A 138 26.61 14.80 -13.80
C GLY A 138 26.56 13.36 -13.30
N ARG A 139 26.05 13.13 -12.08
CA ARG A 139 25.83 11.80 -11.52
C ARG A 139 24.80 11.00 -12.32
N ALA A 140 23.67 11.62 -12.68
CA ALA A 140 22.64 10.99 -13.51
C ALA A 140 23.20 10.58 -14.88
N SER A 141 24.00 11.43 -15.51
CA SER A 141 24.64 11.16 -16.80
C SER A 141 25.63 9.99 -16.71
N GLY A 142 26.52 10.01 -15.71
CA GLY A 142 27.47 8.91 -15.49
C GLY A 142 26.79 7.58 -15.15
N ALA A 143 25.70 7.60 -14.37
CA ALA A 143 24.90 6.41 -14.09
C ALA A 143 24.18 5.89 -15.34
N ALA A 144 23.69 6.79 -16.21
CA ALA A 144 23.05 6.43 -17.48
C ALA A 144 24.02 5.77 -18.48
N GLU A 145 25.27 6.23 -18.52
CA GLU A 145 26.33 5.62 -19.32
C GLU A 145 26.66 4.21 -18.82
N LYS A 146 26.84 4.03 -17.50
CA LYS A 146 27.06 2.72 -16.88
C LYS A 146 25.92 1.75 -17.16
N LEU A 147 24.67 2.21 -17.02
CA LEU A 147 23.50 1.42 -17.38
C LEU A 147 23.54 1.00 -18.86
N SER A 148 23.80 1.94 -19.76
CA SER A 148 23.89 1.64 -21.20
C SER A 148 24.98 0.62 -21.52
N GLY A 149 26.15 0.74 -20.88
CA GLY A 149 27.25 -0.22 -20.99
C GLY A 149 26.82 -1.62 -20.55
N PHE A 150 26.23 -1.72 -19.36
CA PHE A 150 25.70 -2.98 -18.81
C PHE A 150 24.67 -3.63 -19.75
N LEU A 151 23.67 -2.87 -20.23
CA LEU A 151 22.62 -3.39 -21.10
C LEU A 151 23.17 -3.92 -22.43
N LYS A 152 24.19 -3.24 -22.99
CA LYS A 152 24.87 -3.65 -24.24
C LYS A 152 25.74 -4.88 -24.03
N GLU A 153 26.54 -4.89 -22.97
CA GLU A 153 27.43 -6.02 -22.62
C GLU A 153 26.64 -7.32 -22.45
N HIS A 154 25.50 -7.24 -21.77
CA HIS A 154 24.60 -8.38 -21.54
C HIS A 154 23.59 -8.63 -22.66
N ARG A 155 23.61 -7.84 -23.75
CA ARG A 155 22.74 -7.99 -24.94
C ARG A 155 21.24 -8.07 -24.59
N LEU A 156 20.77 -7.17 -23.73
CA LEU A 156 19.40 -7.24 -23.17
C LEU A 156 18.28 -6.69 -24.07
N GLY A 157 18.61 -6.10 -25.22
CA GLY A 157 17.62 -5.57 -26.16
C GLY A 157 18.27 -4.95 -27.40
N SER A 158 17.44 -4.43 -28.32
CA SER A 158 17.92 -3.64 -29.45
C SER A 158 18.53 -2.31 -28.98
N THR A 159 19.29 -1.66 -29.85
CA THR A 159 19.86 -0.33 -29.54
C THR A 159 18.77 0.68 -29.21
N GLU A 160 17.61 0.65 -29.90
CA GLU A 160 16.50 1.55 -29.60
C GLU A 160 15.91 1.27 -28.20
N ALA A 161 15.69 -0.02 -27.87
CA ALA A 161 15.14 -0.40 -26.57
C ALA A 161 16.07 -0.01 -25.40
N ILE A 162 17.39 -0.11 -25.61
CA ILE A 162 18.39 0.32 -24.63
C ILE A 162 18.34 1.83 -24.41
N ILE A 163 18.23 2.61 -25.49
CA ILE A 163 18.11 4.07 -25.41
C ILE A 163 16.80 4.47 -24.71
N ASP A 164 15.69 3.81 -25.06
CA ASP A 164 14.38 4.04 -24.45
C ASP A 164 14.41 3.79 -22.94
N LEU A 165 14.87 2.60 -22.51
CA LEU A 165 14.98 2.26 -21.09
C LEU A 165 15.89 3.23 -20.33
N ARG A 166 17.02 3.63 -20.94
CA ARG A 166 17.93 4.62 -20.34
C ARG A 166 17.21 5.94 -20.09
N GLN A 167 16.45 6.44 -21.07
CA GLN A 167 15.72 7.70 -20.94
C GLN A 167 14.64 7.61 -19.85
N HIS A 168 13.95 6.47 -19.75
CA HIS A 168 12.97 6.24 -18.69
C HIS A 168 13.59 6.32 -17.30
N ILE A 169 14.67 5.58 -17.08
CA ILE A 169 15.35 5.53 -15.78
C ILE A 169 15.96 6.91 -15.41
N VAL A 170 16.54 7.62 -16.37
CA VAL A 170 17.03 9.00 -16.13
C VAL A 170 15.88 9.93 -15.73
N SER A 171 14.73 9.87 -16.41
CA SER A 171 13.57 10.66 -16.03
C SER A 171 13.09 10.34 -14.62
N VAL A 172 13.11 9.07 -14.19
CA VAL A 172 12.80 8.67 -12.80
C VAL A 172 13.80 9.26 -11.81
N TRP A 173 15.10 9.14 -12.06
CA TRP A 173 16.11 9.67 -11.15
C TRP A 173 15.99 11.18 -10.98
N LEU A 174 15.78 11.92 -12.08
CA LEU A 174 15.61 13.38 -12.04
C LEU A 174 14.34 13.78 -11.26
N LEU A 175 13.21 13.10 -11.49
CA LEU A 175 11.98 13.35 -10.74
C LEU A 175 12.16 13.09 -9.25
N LEU A 176 12.68 11.92 -8.89
CA LEU A 176 12.90 11.55 -7.50
C LEU A 176 13.90 12.50 -6.82
N SER A 177 14.95 12.94 -7.52
CA SER A 177 15.90 13.94 -6.99
C SER A 177 15.21 15.26 -6.70
N ALA A 178 14.36 15.73 -7.63
CA ALA A 178 13.55 16.93 -7.42
C ALA A 178 12.52 16.74 -6.30
N PHE A 179 11.98 15.55 -6.11
CA PHE A 179 11.07 15.26 -5.00
C PHE A 179 11.81 15.39 -3.67
N VAL A 180 13.03 14.85 -3.55
CA VAL A 180 13.87 14.97 -2.34
C VAL A 180 14.18 16.44 -2.06
N CYS A 181 14.74 17.15 -3.05
CA CYS A 181 15.09 18.56 -2.95
C CYS A 181 13.89 19.43 -2.54
N LYS A 182 12.75 19.29 -3.24
CA LYS A 182 11.54 20.05 -2.94
C LYS A 182 10.99 19.74 -1.57
N SER A 183 11.04 18.47 -1.17
CA SER A 183 10.57 18.04 0.16
C SER A 183 11.40 18.71 1.25
N GLN A 184 12.70 18.92 1.04
CA GLN A 184 13.57 19.68 1.95
C GLN A 184 13.38 21.21 1.89
N GLY A 185 12.45 21.72 1.07
CA GLY A 185 12.23 23.16 0.89
C GLY A 185 13.31 23.85 0.04
N ARG A 186 14.19 23.08 -0.61
CA ARG A 186 15.21 23.61 -1.52
C ARG A 186 14.63 23.80 -2.93
N SER A 187 15.31 24.63 -3.73
CA SER A 187 14.96 24.96 -5.12
C SER A 187 15.98 24.49 -6.14
N THR A 188 17.10 23.91 -5.70
CA THR A 188 18.15 23.37 -6.58
C THR A 188 18.59 22.02 -6.05
N THR A 189 18.67 21.02 -6.92
CA THR A 189 19.12 19.67 -6.55
C THR A 189 20.63 19.61 -6.38
N GLU A 190 21.08 18.76 -5.47
CA GLU A 190 22.48 18.47 -5.16
C GLU A 190 22.82 17.00 -5.49
N GLU A 191 24.09 16.63 -5.42
CA GLU A 191 24.52 15.25 -5.69
C GLU A 191 23.86 14.25 -4.74
N GLU A 192 23.70 14.62 -3.47
CA GLU A 192 23.05 13.82 -2.44
C GLU A 192 21.59 13.52 -2.77
N ASP A 193 20.87 14.45 -3.43
CA ASP A 193 19.49 14.21 -3.87
C ASP A 193 19.43 13.10 -4.90
N PHE A 194 20.41 13.06 -5.81
CA PHE A 194 20.53 12.01 -6.80
C PHE A 194 20.86 10.66 -6.16
N GLU A 195 21.78 10.60 -5.20
CA GLU A 195 22.14 9.33 -4.54
C GLU A 195 20.93 8.73 -3.82
N VAL A 196 20.12 9.57 -3.14
CA VAL A 196 18.87 9.13 -2.52
C VAL A 196 17.86 8.65 -3.58
N ALA A 197 17.69 9.40 -4.66
CA ALA A 197 16.81 9.02 -5.77
C ALA A 197 17.22 7.70 -6.44
N TYR A 198 18.52 7.52 -6.65
CA TYR A 198 19.12 6.32 -7.20
C TYR A 198 18.85 5.12 -6.29
N ASP A 199 19.05 5.29 -4.98
CA ASP A 199 18.79 4.25 -3.98
C ASP A 199 17.32 3.85 -3.89
N ILE A 200 16.40 4.81 -3.97
CA ILE A 200 14.95 4.52 -4.01
C ILE A 200 14.60 3.68 -5.23
N ALA A 201 15.03 4.09 -6.42
CA ALA A 201 14.78 3.33 -7.64
C ALA A 201 15.38 1.92 -7.54
N ARG A 202 16.60 1.81 -7.00
CA ARG A 202 17.28 0.53 -6.76
C ARG A 202 16.50 -0.38 -5.80
N VAL A 203 15.99 0.15 -4.70
CA VAL A 203 15.15 -0.61 -3.74
C VAL A 203 13.91 -1.14 -4.42
N LEU A 204 13.17 -0.25 -5.09
CA LEU A 204 11.92 -0.61 -5.76
C LEU A 204 12.12 -1.65 -6.87
N PHE A 205 13.17 -1.53 -7.68
CA PHE A 205 13.46 -2.48 -8.75
C PHE A 205 13.89 -3.85 -8.20
N PHE A 206 14.81 -3.90 -7.24
CA PHE A 206 15.51 -5.14 -6.93
C PHE A 206 15.11 -5.81 -5.62
N TYR A 207 14.49 -5.09 -4.69
CA TYR A 207 14.25 -5.57 -3.32
C TYR A 207 12.78 -5.52 -2.90
N THR A 208 11.97 -4.68 -3.53
CA THR A 208 10.55 -4.54 -3.17
C THR A 208 9.69 -5.70 -3.72
N PRO A 209 8.91 -6.40 -2.88
CA PRO A 209 8.00 -7.45 -3.33
C PRO A 209 6.74 -6.89 -4.01
N PRO A 210 6.04 -7.66 -4.89
CA PRO A 210 4.82 -7.20 -5.56
C PRO A 210 3.71 -6.79 -4.60
N GLU A 211 3.62 -7.44 -3.43
CA GLU A 211 2.63 -7.17 -2.39
C GLU A 211 2.70 -5.72 -1.90
N ASP A 212 3.87 -5.10 -1.91
CA ASP A 212 4.02 -3.70 -1.48
C ASP A 212 3.30 -2.74 -2.43
N PHE A 213 3.43 -2.96 -3.75
CA PHE A 213 2.71 -2.18 -4.76
C PHE A 213 1.20 -2.42 -4.67
N LEU A 214 0.80 -3.68 -4.50
CA LEU A 214 -0.62 -4.05 -4.37
C LEU A 214 -1.24 -3.47 -3.10
N ALA A 215 -0.49 -3.38 -2.00
CA ALA A 215 -0.97 -2.83 -0.74
C ALA A 215 -1.22 -1.30 -0.83
N LEU A 216 -0.41 -0.56 -1.60
CA LEU A 216 -0.68 0.85 -1.87
C LEU A 216 -2.03 1.03 -2.58
N THR A 217 -2.26 0.24 -3.63
CA THR A 217 -3.53 0.27 -4.38
C THR A 217 -4.70 -0.18 -3.51
N ALA A 218 -4.54 -1.27 -2.75
CA ALA A 218 -5.58 -1.78 -1.85
C ALA A 218 -5.99 -0.72 -0.82
N LEU A 219 -5.04 0.00 -0.25
CA LEU A 219 -5.33 1.04 0.74
C LEU A 219 -6.20 2.17 0.16
N ARG A 220 -5.89 2.64 -1.06
CA ARG A 220 -6.72 3.65 -1.72
C ARG A 220 -8.09 3.07 -2.08
N GLN A 221 -8.13 1.89 -2.68
CA GLN A 221 -9.37 1.26 -3.10
C GLN A 221 -10.32 1.02 -1.92
N ILE A 222 -9.83 0.54 -0.77
CA ILE A 222 -10.60 0.39 0.47
C ILE A 222 -11.22 1.73 0.87
N ALA A 223 -10.41 2.80 0.93
CA ALA A 223 -10.87 4.11 1.38
C ALA A 223 -11.85 4.77 0.41
N THR A 224 -11.78 4.44 -0.88
CA THR A 224 -12.70 4.96 -1.91
C THR A 224 -13.83 3.99 -2.24
N ASN A 225 -13.94 2.85 -1.53
CA ASN A 225 -14.92 1.82 -1.89
C ASN A 225 -16.34 2.27 -1.47
N PRO A 226 -17.31 2.34 -2.41
CA PRO A 226 -18.67 2.76 -2.09
C PRO A 226 -19.40 1.80 -1.15
N THR A 227 -19.06 0.51 -1.15
CA THR A 227 -19.61 -0.49 -0.24
C THR A 227 -19.27 -0.15 1.22
N LEU A 228 -18.08 0.40 1.47
CA LEU A 228 -17.67 0.78 2.82
C LEU A 228 -18.49 1.95 3.37
N SER A 229 -18.77 2.96 2.54
CA SER A 229 -19.66 4.07 2.91
C SER A 229 -21.08 3.60 3.19
N LYS A 230 -21.63 2.73 2.33
CA LYS A 230 -22.96 2.11 2.56
C LYS A 230 -22.99 1.27 3.83
N ALA A 231 -21.93 0.51 4.10
CA ALA A 231 -21.83 -0.32 5.31
C ALA A 231 -21.79 0.55 6.58
N ALA A 232 -21.17 1.71 6.53
CA ALA A 232 -21.12 2.66 7.65
C ALA A 232 -22.53 3.15 8.05
N GLU A 233 -23.43 3.32 7.07
CA GLU A 233 -24.82 3.76 7.27
C GLU A 233 -25.74 2.68 7.87
N ILE A 234 -25.34 1.41 7.80
CA ILE A 234 -26.11 0.30 8.38
C ILE A 234 -26.12 0.40 9.90
N ASN A 235 -27.32 0.51 10.47
CA ASN A 235 -27.53 0.54 11.90
C ASN A 235 -27.80 -0.85 12.47
N PHE A 236 -27.39 -1.08 13.72
CA PHE A 236 -27.76 -2.27 14.47
C PHE A 236 -28.93 -1.96 15.40
N ALA A 237 -29.94 -2.83 15.40
CA ALA A 237 -30.94 -2.82 16.44
C ALA A 237 -30.30 -3.16 17.80
N ARG A 238 -30.82 -2.58 18.88
CA ARG A 238 -30.31 -2.84 20.25
C ARG A 238 -30.27 -4.34 20.59
N GLY A 239 -31.22 -5.11 20.09
CA GLY A 239 -31.26 -6.57 20.31
C GLY A 239 -30.13 -7.31 19.58
N PHE A 240 -29.74 -6.86 18.38
CA PHE A 240 -28.61 -7.42 17.64
C PHE A 240 -27.29 -7.10 18.34
N ASP A 241 -27.07 -5.83 18.73
CA ASP A 241 -25.86 -5.44 19.46
C ASP A 241 -25.71 -6.23 20.78
N ARG A 242 -26.80 -6.46 21.51
CA ARG A 242 -26.78 -7.31 22.72
C ARG A 242 -26.38 -8.76 22.42
N LYS A 243 -26.81 -9.33 21.29
CA LYS A 243 -26.41 -10.68 20.88
C LYS A 243 -24.92 -10.72 20.51
N LEU A 244 -24.41 -9.71 19.79
CA LEU A 244 -22.97 -9.58 19.51
C LEU A 244 -22.13 -9.47 20.79
N ASP A 245 -22.53 -8.64 21.75
CA ASP A 245 -21.79 -8.42 23.00
C ASP A 245 -21.84 -9.62 23.97
N SER A 246 -22.81 -10.52 23.79
CA SER A 246 -22.93 -11.79 24.52
C SER A 246 -22.41 -13.00 23.75
N SER A 247 -21.94 -12.80 22.51
CA SER A 247 -21.42 -13.86 21.65
C SER A 247 -20.18 -14.56 22.23
N LEU A 248 -19.85 -15.73 21.68
CA LEU A 248 -18.62 -16.44 22.03
C LEU A 248 -17.38 -15.58 21.79
N ALA A 249 -17.32 -14.85 20.67
CA ALA A 249 -16.27 -13.90 20.37
C ALA A 249 -16.10 -12.85 21.49
N ALA A 250 -17.19 -12.24 21.95
CA ALA A 250 -17.15 -11.25 23.03
C ALA A 250 -16.72 -11.84 24.38
N ARG A 251 -17.07 -13.10 24.66
CA ARG A 251 -16.63 -13.79 25.89
C ARG A 251 -15.14 -14.12 25.83
N LEU A 252 -14.64 -14.55 24.67
CA LEU A 252 -13.23 -14.87 24.48
C LEU A 252 -12.35 -13.62 24.56
N GLU A 253 -12.78 -12.51 23.97
CA GLU A 253 -12.12 -11.21 24.12
C GLU A 253 -12.03 -10.77 25.58
N ARG A 254 -13.12 -10.89 26.34
CA ARG A 254 -13.14 -10.56 27.76
C ARG A 254 -12.23 -11.47 28.61
N SER A 255 -12.13 -12.74 28.23
CA SER A 255 -11.37 -13.74 28.99
C SER A 255 -9.87 -13.71 28.68
N HIS A 256 -9.48 -13.34 27.46
CA HIS A 256 -8.11 -13.43 26.95
C HIS A 256 -7.55 -12.09 26.46
N GLY A 257 -8.25 -10.99 26.75
CA GLY A 257 -7.89 -9.64 26.28
C GLY A 257 -6.55 -9.13 26.81
N GLU A 258 -5.98 -9.73 27.86
CA GLU A 258 -4.64 -9.42 28.36
C GLU A 258 -3.55 -9.62 27.29
N TYR A 259 -3.71 -10.59 26.39
CA TYR A 259 -2.76 -10.82 25.29
C TYR A 259 -2.74 -9.66 24.27
N LEU A 260 -3.81 -8.85 24.24
CA LEU A 260 -3.92 -7.68 23.36
C LEU A 260 -3.33 -6.41 24.00
N ALA A 261 -2.78 -6.49 25.22
CA ALA A 261 -2.24 -5.33 25.95
C ALA A 261 -1.06 -4.66 25.23
N ASN A 262 -0.30 -5.37 24.38
CA ASN A 262 0.77 -4.76 23.59
C ASN A 262 0.21 -4.01 22.37
N ILE A 263 -0.80 -4.55 21.69
CA ILE A 263 -1.54 -3.87 20.60
C ILE A 263 -2.24 -2.61 21.11
N ALA A 264 -2.60 -2.59 22.39
CA ALA A 264 -3.25 -1.48 23.07
C ALA A 264 -2.46 -0.17 23.03
N LYS A 265 -1.13 -0.22 22.81
CA LYS A 265 -0.26 0.95 22.62
C LYS A 265 -0.40 1.58 21.23
N VAL A 266 -0.86 0.78 20.26
CA VAL A 266 -0.80 1.08 18.81
C VAL A 266 -2.15 1.47 18.24
N THR A 267 -3.20 0.81 18.73
CA THR A 267 -4.56 0.99 18.23
C THR A 267 -5.44 1.69 19.24
N PRO A 268 -6.48 2.44 18.78
CA PRO A 268 -7.44 3.06 19.68
C PRO A 268 -8.05 1.99 20.59
N SER A 269 -8.38 2.34 21.84
CA SER A 269 -8.99 1.40 22.79
C SER A 269 -10.23 0.70 22.21
N ALA A 270 -10.99 1.41 21.36
CA ALA A 270 -12.14 0.87 20.65
C ALA A 270 -11.79 -0.29 19.70
N SER A 271 -10.59 -0.32 19.10
CA SER A 271 -10.13 -1.39 18.19
C SER A 271 -9.69 -2.68 18.90
N ARG A 272 -9.58 -2.66 20.24
CA ARG A 272 -9.16 -3.83 21.04
C ARG A 272 -10.19 -4.95 21.07
N ASN A 273 -11.43 -4.61 20.76
CA ASN A 273 -12.53 -5.53 20.49
C ASN A 273 -12.40 -6.10 19.07
N ILE A 274 -11.30 -6.80 18.80
CA ILE A 274 -10.90 -7.25 17.46
C ILE A 274 -11.98 -8.14 16.81
N LEU A 275 -12.34 -9.25 17.45
CA LEU A 275 -13.36 -10.17 16.96
C LEU A 275 -14.73 -9.49 16.87
N THR A 276 -15.17 -8.81 17.93
CA THR A 276 -16.54 -8.24 17.94
C THR A 276 -16.69 -7.07 16.98
N ASN A 277 -15.68 -6.23 16.79
CA ASN A 277 -15.73 -5.18 15.76
C ASN A 277 -15.55 -5.72 14.34
N SER A 278 -14.76 -6.78 14.17
CA SER A 278 -14.67 -7.47 12.87
C SER A 278 -16.03 -8.03 12.48
N LEU A 279 -16.71 -8.74 13.41
CA LEU A 279 -18.07 -9.22 13.19
C LEU A 279 -19.06 -8.10 12.86
N ARG A 280 -18.95 -6.95 13.53
CA ARG A 280 -19.79 -5.78 13.22
C ARG A 280 -19.56 -5.33 11.78
N LEU A 281 -18.32 -5.16 11.33
CA LEU A 281 -18.07 -4.73 9.96
C LEU A 281 -18.56 -5.75 8.94
N LEU A 282 -18.25 -7.03 9.15
CA LEU A 282 -18.68 -8.11 8.25
C LEU A 282 -20.21 -8.22 8.19
N ALA A 283 -20.90 -8.05 9.32
CA ALA A 283 -22.37 -8.01 9.36
C ALA A 283 -22.93 -6.80 8.59
N GLN A 284 -22.31 -5.62 8.72
CA GLN A 284 -22.70 -4.44 7.93
C GLN A 284 -22.48 -4.66 6.43
N LEU A 285 -21.37 -5.29 6.03
CA LEU A 285 -21.11 -5.62 4.63
C LEU A 285 -22.13 -6.64 4.09
N GLN A 286 -22.47 -7.66 4.89
CA GLN A 286 -23.53 -8.61 4.55
C GLN A 286 -24.89 -7.92 4.39
N ALA A 287 -25.22 -6.99 5.28
CA ALA A 287 -26.46 -6.23 5.20
C ALA A 287 -26.54 -5.36 3.94
N VAL A 288 -25.43 -4.73 3.54
CA VAL A 288 -25.36 -3.99 2.26
C VAL A 288 -25.66 -4.92 1.09
N LYS A 289 -25.08 -6.12 1.08
CA LYS A 289 -25.33 -7.13 0.04
C LYS A 289 -26.80 -7.59 0.00
N LEU A 290 -27.44 -7.67 1.16
CA LEU A 290 -28.85 -8.02 1.30
C LEU A 290 -29.80 -6.82 1.05
N GLY A 291 -29.28 -5.63 0.75
CA GLY A 291 -30.09 -4.43 0.53
C GLY A 291 -30.78 -3.91 1.80
N MET A 292 -30.26 -4.27 2.97
CA MET A 292 -30.80 -3.84 4.27
C MET A 292 -30.30 -2.43 4.60
N SER A 293 -31.09 -1.66 5.35
CA SER A 293 -30.69 -0.37 5.92
C SER A 293 -30.42 -0.44 7.43
N ARG A 294 -30.88 -1.52 8.07
CA ARG A 294 -30.75 -1.81 9.49
C ARG A 294 -30.81 -3.31 9.70
N ILE A 295 -30.06 -3.81 10.68
CA ILE A 295 -30.03 -5.22 11.05
C ILE A 295 -30.80 -5.42 12.36
N GLU A 296 -31.85 -6.23 12.31
CA GLU A 296 -32.71 -6.56 13.44
C GLU A 296 -32.20 -7.77 14.24
N ALA A 297 -32.78 -7.99 15.42
CA ALA A 297 -32.28 -8.99 16.37
C ALA A 297 -32.56 -10.44 15.92
N ASP A 298 -33.65 -10.67 15.22
CA ASP A 298 -34.07 -11.95 14.64
C ASP A 298 -33.20 -12.37 13.44
N GLU A 299 -32.61 -11.40 12.74
CA GLU A 299 -31.70 -11.63 11.61
C GLU A 299 -30.29 -12.05 12.01
N TYR A 300 -29.99 -12.11 13.33
CA TYR A 300 -28.65 -12.34 13.85
C TYR A 300 -27.97 -13.58 13.26
N GLU A 301 -28.60 -14.75 13.33
CA GLU A 301 -27.97 -15.99 12.87
C GLU A 301 -27.71 -15.95 11.35
N SER A 302 -28.69 -15.52 10.56
CA SER A 302 -28.55 -15.44 9.10
C SER A 302 -27.45 -14.45 8.66
N VAL A 303 -27.37 -13.29 9.32
CA VAL A 303 -26.37 -12.27 8.99
C VAL A 303 -24.98 -12.72 9.42
N ILE A 304 -24.83 -13.36 10.58
CA ILE A 304 -23.53 -13.85 11.07
C ILE A 304 -23.03 -15.02 10.23
N VAL A 305 -23.89 -15.96 9.82
CA VAL A 305 -23.50 -17.03 8.89
C VAL A 305 -23.06 -16.45 7.55
N GLY A 306 -23.79 -15.48 7.00
CA GLY A 306 -23.39 -14.76 5.80
C GLY A 306 -22.05 -14.02 5.98
N ALA A 307 -21.85 -13.38 7.13
CA ALA A 307 -20.61 -12.71 7.48
C ALA A 307 -19.41 -13.66 7.54
N MET A 308 -19.57 -14.88 8.07
CA MET A 308 -18.52 -15.90 8.06
C MET A 308 -18.18 -16.36 6.65
N SER A 309 -19.17 -16.45 5.75
CA SER A 309 -18.92 -16.85 4.36
C SER A 309 -17.99 -15.88 3.61
N PHE A 310 -17.94 -14.59 3.99
CA PHE A 310 -16.96 -13.65 3.43
C PHE A 310 -15.53 -14.01 3.80
N LEU A 311 -15.30 -14.48 5.02
CA LEU A 311 -13.96 -14.87 5.49
C LEU A 311 -13.50 -16.15 4.83
N ASP A 312 -14.38 -17.14 4.74
CA ASP A 312 -14.04 -18.43 4.13
C ASP A 312 -13.65 -18.27 2.65
N LYS A 313 -14.24 -17.30 1.92
CA LYS A 313 -13.90 -17.02 0.52
C LYS A 313 -12.52 -16.39 0.29
N ILE A 314 -11.98 -15.72 1.31
CA ILE A 314 -10.62 -15.17 1.28
C ILE A 314 -9.64 -16.04 2.07
N ASP A 315 -9.98 -17.32 2.24
CA ASP A 315 -9.20 -18.34 2.93
C ASP A 315 -8.88 -18.01 4.40
N VAL A 316 -9.74 -17.24 5.07
CA VAL A 316 -9.63 -16.93 6.50
C VAL A 316 -10.57 -17.86 7.27
N PRO A 317 -10.06 -18.78 8.11
CA PRO A 317 -10.91 -19.77 8.77
C PRO A 317 -11.93 -19.13 9.72
N SER A 318 -13.22 -19.38 9.49
CA SER A 318 -14.30 -19.01 10.41
C SER A 318 -14.16 -19.62 11.82
N ALA A 319 -13.36 -20.69 11.97
CA ALA A 319 -12.96 -21.27 13.26
C ALA A 319 -12.36 -20.23 14.23
N LEU A 320 -11.80 -19.13 13.73
CA LEU A 320 -11.31 -18.00 14.53
C LEU A 320 -12.38 -17.32 15.40
N PHE A 321 -13.66 -17.61 15.20
CA PHE A 321 -14.76 -17.07 16.02
C PHE A 321 -15.39 -18.08 16.98
N HIS A 322 -15.03 -19.36 16.84
CA HIS A 322 -15.72 -20.45 17.54
C HIS A 322 -14.78 -21.38 18.34
N GLU A 323 -13.49 -21.44 17.99
CA GLU A 323 -12.50 -22.28 18.69
C GLU A 323 -11.62 -21.44 19.63
N GLN A 324 -11.74 -21.70 20.94
CA GLN A 324 -10.98 -20.97 21.96
C GLN A 324 -9.46 -21.07 21.74
N SER A 325 -8.94 -22.23 21.37
CA SER A 325 -7.50 -22.44 21.11
C SER A 325 -7.00 -21.54 19.98
N LYS A 326 -7.75 -21.45 18.88
CA LYS A 326 -7.43 -20.60 17.72
C LYS A 326 -7.50 -19.12 18.04
N VAL A 327 -8.47 -18.71 18.86
CA VAL A 327 -8.60 -17.31 19.30
C VAL A 327 -7.43 -16.90 20.20
N VAL A 328 -7.02 -17.77 21.12
CA VAL A 328 -5.86 -17.50 21.98
C VAL A 328 -4.58 -17.45 21.15
N GLU A 329 -4.41 -18.34 20.18
CA GLU A 329 -3.29 -18.34 19.25
C GLU A 329 -3.24 -17.02 18.45
N LEU A 330 -4.37 -16.60 17.88
CA LEU A 330 -4.51 -15.31 17.20
C LEU A 330 -4.11 -14.14 18.12
N PHE A 331 -4.65 -14.05 19.34
CA PHE A 331 -4.36 -12.90 20.21
C PHE A 331 -2.89 -12.82 20.59
N LYS A 332 -2.21 -13.96 20.76
CA LYS A 332 -0.76 -14.01 21.00
C LYS A 332 0.03 -13.59 19.75
N SER A 333 -0.41 -13.98 18.56
CA SER A 333 0.28 -13.71 17.29
C SER A 333 0.21 -12.26 16.82
N LEU A 334 -0.75 -11.50 17.35
CA LEU A 334 -0.99 -10.11 17.01
C LEU A 334 -0.06 -9.11 17.72
N GLN A 335 0.85 -9.58 18.58
CA GLN A 335 1.88 -8.72 19.15
C GLN A 335 2.76 -8.15 18.02
N PRO A 336 2.84 -6.81 17.84
CA PRO A 336 3.62 -6.21 16.76
C PRO A 336 5.12 -6.38 16.96
N GLU A 337 5.85 -6.48 15.85
CA GLU A 337 7.29 -6.27 15.82
C GLU A 337 7.66 -4.79 16.00
N GLU A 338 8.94 -4.54 16.26
CA GLU A 338 9.48 -3.18 16.37
C GLU A 338 9.21 -2.38 15.08
N GLY A 339 8.77 -1.13 15.21
CA GLY A 339 8.44 -0.25 14.09
C GLY A 339 7.09 -0.52 13.39
N VAL A 340 6.51 -1.72 13.50
CA VAL A 340 5.18 -2.03 12.91
C VAL A 340 4.08 -1.18 13.54
N GLU A 341 4.22 -0.85 14.81
CA GLU A 341 3.27 -0.01 15.54
C GLU A 341 3.06 1.36 14.88
N GLU A 342 4.15 2.04 14.55
CA GLU A 342 4.12 3.35 13.91
C GLU A 342 3.53 3.27 12.50
N LYS A 343 3.90 2.24 11.74
CA LYS A 343 3.38 2.00 10.37
C LYS A 343 1.87 1.82 10.38
N MET A 344 1.34 1.02 11.31
CA MET A 344 -0.10 0.84 11.49
C MET A 344 -0.82 2.16 11.81
N ALA A 345 -0.24 3.00 12.67
CA ALA A 345 -0.80 4.30 13.01
C ALA A 345 -0.82 5.26 11.81
N LEU A 346 0.24 5.27 11.00
CA LEU A 346 0.35 6.08 9.79
C LEU A 346 -0.62 5.60 8.70
N MET A 347 -0.74 4.29 8.51
CA MET A 347 -1.70 3.67 7.60
C MET A 347 -3.14 4.02 7.99
N ARG A 348 -3.49 3.95 9.29
CA ARG A 348 -4.81 4.37 9.78
C ARG A 348 -5.10 5.84 9.44
N ARG A 349 -4.15 6.74 9.72
CA ARG A 349 -4.28 8.17 9.38
C ARG A 349 -4.45 8.39 7.87
N ARG A 350 -3.79 7.57 7.03
CA ARG A 350 -3.96 7.62 5.57
C ARG A 350 -5.37 7.18 5.16
N ILE A 351 -5.88 6.08 5.70
CA ILE A 351 -7.25 5.61 5.44
C ILE A 351 -8.28 6.67 5.87
N GLU A 352 -8.10 7.26 7.06
CA GLU A 352 -8.93 8.37 7.55
C GLU A 352 -8.94 9.55 6.56
N GLY A 353 -7.76 10.01 6.13
CA GLY A 353 -7.64 11.11 5.17
C GLY A 353 -8.31 10.80 3.83
N LEU A 354 -8.05 9.63 3.27
CA LEU A 354 -8.63 9.21 1.99
C LEU A 354 -10.15 9.02 2.05
N LEU A 355 -10.71 8.56 3.17
CA LEU A 355 -12.15 8.46 3.35
C LEU A 355 -12.82 9.84 3.37
N VAL A 356 -12.22 10.80 4.07
CA VAL A 356 -12.70 12.19 4.10
C VAL A 356 -12.65 12.81 2.70
N ASP A 357 -11.54 12.61 1.99
CA ASP A 357 -11.38 13.13 0.63
C ASP A 357 -12.36 12.47 -0.36
N SER A 358 -12.57 11.15 -0.25
CA SER A 358 -13.44 10.39 -1.15
C SER A 358 -14.92 10.69 -0.93
N THR A 359 -15.35 10.95 0.30
CA THR A 359 -16.76 11.23 0.61
C THR A 359 -17.11 12.70 0.38
N GLY A 360 -16.12 13.58 0.26
CA GLY A 360 -16.33 15.03 0.17
C GLY A 360 -16.94 15.65 1.43
N ASN A 361 -17.12 14.87 2.50
CA ASN A 361 -17.77 15.28 3.73
C ASN A 361 -16.78 15.20 4.90
N ARG A 362 -16.35 16.36 5.38
CA ARG A 362 -15.41 16.47 6.52
C ARG A 362 -15.99 15.88 7.81
N ASP A 363 -17.31 15.84 7.94
CA ASP A 363 -17.99 15.29 9.11
C ASP A 363 -18.31 13.80 8.96
N PHE A 364 -17.96 13.16 7.85
CA PHE A 364 -18.24 11.73 7.63
C PHE A 364 -17.69 10.87 8.76
N LEU A 365 -16.44 11.11 9.19
CA LEU A 365 -15.85 10.37 10.29
C LEU A 365 -16.42 10.75 11.67
N LEU A 366 -17.03 11.94 11.81
CA LEU A 366 -17.78 12.32 13.02
C LEU A 366 -19.15 11.62 13.05
N GLN A 367 -19.78 11.44 11.89
CA GLN A 367 -21.03 10.69 11.74
C GLN A 367 -20.80 9.19 11.98
N PHE A 368 -19.68 8.65 11.49
CA PHE A 368 -19.35 7.23 11.54
C PHE A 368 -18.08 6.94 12.33
N THR A 369 -17.98 7.48 13.55
CA THR A 369 -16.80 7.35 14.44
C THR A 369 -16.35 5.91 14.72
N LYS A 370 -17.26 4.94 14.59
CA LYS A 370 -16.98 3.51 14.81
C LYS A 370 -16.40 2.79 13.58
N LEU A 371 -16.42 3.41 12.39
CA LEU A 371 -15.98 2.79 11.15
C LEU A 371 -14.47 2.49 11.16
N ILE A 372 -13.64 3.49 11.48
CA ILE A 372 -12.17 3.32 11.51
C ILE A 372 -11.75 2.25 12.53
N PRO A 373 -12.28 2.24 13.78
CA PRO A 373 -11.99 1.15 14.71
C PRO A 373 -12.36 -0.23 14.17
N ARG A 374 -13.49 -0.36 13.46
CA ARG A 374 -13.96 -1.61 12.86
C ARG A 374 -13.09 -2.07 11.69
N ILE A 375 -12.68 -1.15 10.81
CA ILE A 375 -11.73 -1.44 9.72
C ILE A 375 -10.40 -1.91 10.31
N THR A 376 -9.90 -1.21 11.33
CA THR A 376 -8.63 -1.56 11.98
C THR A 376 -8.70 -2.94 12.65
N ALA A 377 -9.82 -3.25 13.31
CA ALA A 377 -10.06 -4.55 13.93
C ALA A 377 -10.10 -5.68 12.90
N LEU A 378 -10.86 -5.50 11.80
CA LEU A 378 -10.91 -6.49 10.72
C LEU A 378 -9.55 -6.67 10.06
N LEU A 379 -8.82 -5.60 9.82
CA LEU A 379 -7.46 -5.68 9.28
C LEU A 379 -6.54 -6.50 10.18
N LEU A 380 -6.57 -6.26 11.50
CA LEU A 380 -5.79 -7.04 12.47
C LEU A 380 -6.21 -8.51 12.47
N LEU A 381 -7.51 -8.80 12.44
CA LEU A 381 -8.02 -10.17 12.32
C LEU A 381 -7.46 -10.85 11.07
N LEU A 382 -7.53 -10.20 9.91
CA LEU A 382 -7.03 -10.73 8.64
C LEU A 382 -5.51 -10.93 8.69
N ALA A 383 -4.78 -9.98 9.27
CA ALA A 383 -3.33 -10.04 9.37
C ALA A 383 -2.89 -11.23 10.23
N GLY A 384 -3.50 -11.39 11.42
CA GLY A 384 -3.22 -12.50 12.32
C GLY A 384 -3.75 -13.85 11.84
N GLY A 385 -4.93 -13.87 11.23
CA GLY A 385 -5.61 -15.08 10.76
C GLY A 385 -4.97 -15.72 9.52
N THR A 386 -4.15 -14.96 8.78
CA THR A 386 -3.46 -15.45 7.57
C THR A 386 -1.96 -15.59 7.73
N LYS A 387 -1.43 -15.46 8.96
CA LYS A 387 0.01 -15.61 9.20
C LYS A 387 0.48 -17.00 8.81
N THR A 388 1.56 -17.04 8.05
CA THR A 388 2.30 -18.28 7.73
C THR A 388 2.92 -18.89 8.99
N GLN A 389 3.32 -18.04 9.93
CA GLN A 389 3.90 -18.45 11.22
C GLN A 389 3.08 -17.89 12.39
N PRO A 390 2.11 -18.67 12.92
CA PRO A 390 1.20 -18.21 13.99
C PRO A 390 1.88 -17.83 15.30
N ARG A 391 3.11 -18.29 15.55
CA ARG A 391 3.84 -18.04 16.81
C ARG A 391 4.76 -16.81 16.76
N GLU A 392 4.99 -16.26 15.57
CA GLU A 392 5.82 -15.08 15.42
C GLU A 392 5.03 -13.81 15.72
N ARG A 393 5.74 -12.68 15.84
CA ARG A 393 5.14 -11.35 16.02
C ARG A 393 4.60 -10.83 14.69
N LEU A 394 3.64 -9.91 14.75
CA LEU A 394 3.00 -9.32 13.58
C LEU A 394 4.00 -8.44 12.82
N THR A 395 4.24 -8.77 11.55
CA THR A 395 5.20 -8.10 10.67
C THR A 395 4.49 -7.06 9.78
N ASP A 396 5.26 -6.18 9.13
CA ASP A 396 4.74 -5.25 8.11
C ASP A 396 4.11 -5.98 6.91
N SER A 397 4.70 -7.13 6.53
CA SER A 397 4.19 -7.96 5.43
C SER A 397 2.80 -8.53 5.71
N ASP A 398 2.53 -8.91 6.97
CA ASP A 398 1.22 -9.42 7.40
C ASP A 398 0.14 -8.35 7.27
N VAL A 399 0.45 -7.10 7.63
CA VAL A 399 -0.46 -5.95 7.53
C VAL A 399 -0.77 -5.62 6.07
N LYS A 400 0.25 -5.65 5.20
CA LYS A 400 0.08 -5.43 3.75
C LYS A 400 -0.79 -6.51 3.10
N ARG A 401 -0.54 -7.78 3.43
CA ARG A 401 -1.39 -8.90 2.99
C ARG A 401 -2.83 -8.69 3.45
N ALA A 402 -3.04 -8.28 4.70
CA ALA A 402 -4.36 -7.99 5.22
C ALA A 402 -5.08 -6.85 4.49
N LEU A 403 -4.37 -5.79 4.06
CA LEU A 403 -4.95 -4.73 3.22
C LEU A 403 -5.44 -5.29 1.89
N ILE A 404 -4.63 -6.11 1.22
CA ILE A 404 -5.01 -6.73 -0.06
C ILE A 404 -6.25 -7.61 0.12
N LEU A 405 -6.31 -8.40 1.18
CA LEU A 405 -7.45 -9.26 1.51
C LEU A 405 -8.71 -8.47 1.85
N LEU A 406 -8.59 -7.40 2.65
CA LEU A 406 -9.70 -6.52 2.98
C LEU A 406 -10.27 -5.86 1.71
N ASN A 407 -9.40 -5.41 0.80
CA ASN A 407 -9.83 -4.88 -0.47
C ASN A 407 -10.58 -5.91 -1.32
N ARG A 408 -10.11 -7.17 -1.36
CA ARG A 408 -10.86 -8.25 -2.04
C ARG A 408 -12.25 -8.42 -1.44
N LEU A 409 -12.34 -8.46 -0.11
CA LEU A 409 -13.61 -8.63 0.61
C LEU A 409 -14.61 -7.51 0.27
N LEU A 410 -14.17 -6.27 0.12
CA LEU A 410 -15.04 -5.13 -0.23
C LEU A 410 -15.48 -5.10 -1.70
N ASN A 411 -14.84 -5.88 -2.57
CA ASN A 411 -15.15 -5.95 -4.01
C ASN A 411 -15.97 -7.19 -4.38
N GLU A 412 -16.38 -8.01 -3.40
CA GLU A 412 -17.37 -9.09 -3.55
C GLU A 412 -18.81 -8.63 -3.32
#